data_AF-A0A7S0RDH7-F1
#
_entry.id   AF-A0A7S0RDH7-F1
#
_cell.length_a   1.000
_cell.length_b   1.000
_cell.length_c   1.000
_cell.angle_alpha   90.00
_cell.angle_beta   90.00
_cell.angle_gamma   90.00
#
_symmetry.space_group_name_H-M   'P 1'
#
loop_
_entity.id
_entity.type
_entity.pdbx_description
1 polymer ?
#
loop_
_entity_poly.entity_id
_entity_poly.type
_entity_poly.pdbx_seq_one_letter_code
_entity_poly.pdbx_strand_id
1 'polypeptide(L)'
;RQVRQAELARLSGDAAPQTTSDFEAAVLASPNSSYTWIRYMAWLLGLGESDKARAVAQRALDTIHFREEGEKFNVWVALLNLEAHFGGESPAAKEASLMAVFQKALPYCNQKKLYMALLGILDKGGFGELSATTLKTMCKKFSGSAKVWLRAMEAALKSPSTAGQGATEGVKPLMDRALAALPRRKHIKVITGAALLELRQGSPERGRGILEGVLRNYPKRLDLWSLYIDQEVKLGDTERTRALFERATSLPLGARKMKFLFKRWLEWEKGAGDDASVAHVKSRAMEFVERIKG
;
A
#
# COMPACT_ATOMS: atom_id res chain seq x y z
N ARG A 1 1.24 -3.49 44.89
CA ARG A 1 2.49 -3.66 44.09
C ARG A 1 2.48 -2.84 42.80
N GLN A 2 1.41 -2.85 42.00
CA GLN A 2 1.28 -2.03 40.76
C GLN A 2 1.38 -0.51 41.00
N VAL A 3 0.76 0.01 42.06
CA VAL A 3 0.80 1.46 42.39
C VAL A 3 2.23 1.94 42.64
N ARG A 4 3.02 1.16 43.39
CA ARG A 4 4.43 1.49 43.71
C ARG A 4 5.36 1.39 42.50
N GLN A 5 5.08 0.49 41.55
CA GLN A 5 5.80 0.39 40.28
C GLN A 5 5.47 1.54 39.34
N ALA A 6 4.20 1.97 39.29
CA ALA A 6 3.78 3.15 38.53
C ALA A 6 4.39 4.44 39.11
N GLU A 7 4.49 4.55 40.44
CA GLU A 7 5.19 5.67 41.12
C GLU A 7 6.69 5.68 40.84
N LEU A 8 7.36 4.53 40.85
CA LEU A 8 8.79 4.43 40.51
C LEU A 8 9.09 4.74 39.05
N ALA A 9 8.20 4.37 38.12
CA ALA A 9 8.32 4.75 36.71
C ALA A 9 8.08 6.26 36.47
N ARG A 10 7.22 6.90 37.30
CA ARG A 10 7.05 8.38 37.29
C ARG A 10 8.32 9.09 37.73
N LEU A 11 9.02 8.54 38.72
CA LEU A 11 10.28 9.08 39.24
C LEU A 11 11.45 8.89 38.27
N SER A 12 11.40 7.87 37.39
CA SER A 12 12.44 7.62 36.38
C SER A 12 12.23 8.35 35.04
N GLY A 13 11.15 9.12 34.89
CA GLY A 13 10.82 9.86 33.66
C GLY A 13 10.32 8.98 32.49
N ASP A 14 10.05 7.70 32.74
CA ASP A 14 9.73 6.70 31.71
C ASP A 14 8.26 6.23 31.78
N ALA A 15 7.49 6.75 32.75
CA ALA A 15 6.06 6.50 32.83
C ALA A 15 5.30 7.17 31.68
N ALA A 16 4.43 6.40 31.02
CA ALA A 16 3.47 6.95 30.09
C ALA A 16 2.60 8.02 30.78
N PRO A 17 2.37 9.20 30.16
CA PRO A 17 1.48 10.22 30.71
C PRO A 17 0.08 9.65 30.97
N GLN A 18 -0.50 9.95 32.13
CA GLN A 18 -1.83 9.44 32.52
C GLN A 18 -2.82 10.55 32.91
N THR A 19 -2.32 11.76 33.16
CA THR A 19 -3.14 12.91 33.51
C THR A 19 -2.96 14.03 32.50
N THR A 20 -3.91 14.97 32.48
CA THR A 20 -3.80 16.21 31.70
C THR A 20 -2.47 16.91 31.96
N SER A 21 -2.06 17.04 33.23
CA SER A 21 -0.79 17.70 33.59
C SER A 21 0.43 16.98 33.02
N ASP A 22 0.44 15.64 33.01
CA ASP A 22 1.55 14.87 32.44
C ASP A 22 1.65 15.09 30.93
N PHE A 23 0.50 15.10 30.23
CA PHE A 23 0.45 15.35 28.80
C PHE A 23 0.83 16.79 28.44
N GLU A 24 0.41 17.79 29.24
CA GLU A 24 0.82 19.18 29.07
C GLU A 24 2.34 19.33 29.24
N ALA A 25 2.94 18.70 30.26
CA ALA A 25 4.39 18.68 30.43
C ALA A 25 5.10 18.00 29.25
N ALA A 26 4.56 16.88 28.74
CA ALA A 26 5.14 16.16 27.62
C ALA A 26 5.14 16.96 26.32
N VAL A 27 4.03 17.65 25.98
CA VAL A 27 3.98 18.47 24.76
C VAL A 27 4.82 19.75 24.88
N LEU A 28 5.01 20.28 26.09
CA LEU A 28 5.95 21.37 26.33
C LEU A 28 7.41 20.92 26.16
N ALA A 29 7.75 19.71 26.61
CA ALA A 29 9.08 19.15 26.44
C ALA A 29 9.40 18.76 24.99
N SER A 30 8.37 18.43 24.19
CA SER A 30 8.53 18.00 22.79
C SER A 30 7.48 18.61 21.87
N PRO A 31 7.49 19.94 21.67
CA PRO A 31 6.41 20.67 20.99
C PRO A 31 6.29 20.36 19.50
N ASN A 32 7.37 19.90 18.86
CA ASN A 32 7.37 19.50 17.46
C ASN A 32 7.00 18.02 17.24
N SER A 33 6.81 17.23 18.30
CA SER A 33 6.53 15.79 18.19
C SER A 33 5.03 15.53 18.03
N SER A 34 4.59 15.30 16.79
CA SER A 34 3.22 14.87 16.49
C SER A 34 2.82 13.60 17.24
N TYR A 35 3.78 12.70 17.50
CA TYR A 35 3.54 11.50 18.31
C TYR A 35 3.01 11.86 19.71
N THR A 36 3.64 12.81 20.39
CA THR A 36 3.24 13.24 21.74
C THR A 36 1.86 13.89 21.74
N TRP A 37 1.61 14.77 20.76
CA TRP A 37 0.31 15.41 20.55
C TRP A 37 -0.80 14.40 20.25
N ILE A 38 -0.55 13.43 19.37
CA ILE A 38 -1.54 12.41 18.96
C ILE A 38 -1.84 11.46 20.12
N ARG A 39 -0.84 11.13 20.96
CA ARG A 39 -1.09 10.36 22.19
C ARG A 39 -1.99 11.11 23.18
N TYR A 40 -1.80 12.42 23.31
CA TYR A 40 -2.66 13.24 24.15
C TYR A 40 -4.10 13.26 23.61
N MET A 41 -4.27 13.44 22.29
CA MET A 41 -5.58 13.32 21.64
C MET A 41 -6.21 11.95 21.89
N ALA A 42 -5.47 10.86 21.71
CA ALA A 42 -5.97 9.50 21.88
C ALA A 42 -6.40 9.21 23.33
N TRP A 43 -5.67 9.73 24.32
CA TRP A 43 -6.04 9.62 25.73
C TRP A 43 -7.37 10.35 26.01
N LEU A 44 -7.53 11.60 25.54
CA LEU A 44 -8.78 12.36 25.67
C LEU A 44 -9.96 11.65 24.99
N LEU A 45 -9.74 11.05 23.81
CA LEU A 45 -10.75 10.25 23.14
C LEU A 45 -11.15 9.01 23.94
N GLY A 46 -10.21 8.37 24.63
CA GLY A 46 -10.48 7.26 25.56
C GLY A 46 -11.36 7.66 26.76
N LEU A 47 -11.38 8.95 27.12
CA LEU A 47 -12.26 9.52 28.13
C LEU A 47 -13.61 10.02 27.57
N GLY A 48 -13.84 9.87 26.25
CA GLY A 48 -15.02 10.43 25.58
C GLY A 48 -14.96 11.94 25.32
N GLU A 49 -13.83 12.58 25.61
CA GLU A 49 -13.66 14.04 25.52
C GLU A 49 -13.24 14.48 24.10
N SER A 50 -14.09 14.21 23.11
CA SER A 50 -13.77 14.46 21.69
C SER A 50 -13.51 15.95 21.36
N ASP A 51 -14.22 16.88 21.99
CA ASP A 51 -14.02 18.31 21.78
C ASP A 51 -12.68 18.81 22.30
N LYS A 52 -12.25 18.31 23.47
CA LYS A 52 -10.91 18.60 23.99
C LYS A 52 -9.83 18.00 23.08
N ALA A 53 -10.05 16.79 22.55
CA ALA A 53 -9.13 16.20 21.59
C ALA A 53 -8.99 17.03 20.30
N ARG A 54 -10.09 17.61 19.79
CA ARG A 54 -10.04 18.59 18.67
C ARG A 54 -9.24 19.83 19.02
N ALA A 55 -9.45 20.40 20.21
CA ALA A 55 -8.71 21.56 20.68
C ALA A 55 -7.20 21.27 20.79
N VAL A 56 -6.82 20.11 21.30
CA VAL A 56 -5.41 19.66 21.36
C VAL A 56 -4.82 19.52 19.95
N ALA A 57 -5.57 18.96 19.00
CA ALA A 57 -5.12 18.84 17.61
C ALA A 57 -4.86 20.22 16.97
N GLN A 58 -5.78 21.17 17.17
CA GLN A 58 -5.61 22.54 16.67
C GLN A 58 -4.38 23.20 17.30
N ARG A 59 -4.21 23.08 18.62
CA ARG A 59 -3.03 23.59 19.33
C ARG A 59 -1.74 22.97 18.82
N ALA A 60 -1.73 21.68 18.50
CA ALA A 60 -0.59 21.01 17.89
C ALA A 60 -0.25 21.61 16.51
N LEU A 61 -1.24 21.86 15.67
CA LEU A 61 -1.04 22.48 14.35
C LEU A 61 -0.48 23.91 14.44
N ASP A 62 -0.85 24.65 15.48
CA ASP A 62 -0.37 26.01 15.74
C ASP A 62 1.03 26.02 16.38
N THR A 63 1.33 25.02 17.22
CA THR A 63 2.59 24.93 17.99
C THR A 63 3.73 24.30 17.19
N ILE A 64 3.46 23.23 16.44
CA ILE A 64 4.48 22.53 15.65
C ILE A 64 5.06 23.51 14.62
N HIS A 65 6.38 23.55 14.53
CA HIS A 65 7.09 24.45 13.63
C HIS A 65 6.69 24.19 12.17
N PHE A 66 6.51 25.25 11.38
CA PHE A 66 5.97 25.13 10.02
C PHE A 66 6.84 24.29 9.06
N ARG A 67 8.16 24.21 9.31
CA ARG A 67 9.07 23.35 8.52
C ARG A 67 8.91 21.86 8.82
N GLU A 68 8.28 21.50 9.93
CA GLU A 68 7.99 20.12 10.30
C GLU A 68 6.70 19.64 9.58
N GLU A 69 6.72 19.69 8.24
CA GLU A 69 5.57 19.33 7.41
C GLU A 69 5.10 17.89 7.65
N GLY A 70 6.02 16.98 7.96
CA GLY A 70 5.72 15.59 8.31
C GLY A 70 4.91 15.48 9.61
N GLU A 71 5.33 16.23 10.64
CA GLU A 71 4.67 16.25 11.95
C GLU A 71 3.28 16.89 11.83
N LYS A 72 3.15 18.03 11.13
CA LYS A 72 1.84 18.63 10.85
C LYS A 72 0.92 17.71 10.05
N PHE A 73 1.47 17.01 9.04
CA PHE A 73 0.71 16.03 8.26
C PHE A 73 0.15 14.91 9.15
N ASN A 74 0.93 14.41 10.11
CA ASN A 74 0.47 13.37 11.03
C ASN A 74 -0.69 13.87 11.90
N VAL A 75 -0.62 15.11 12.41
CA VAL A 75 -1.72 15.72 13.19
C VAL A 75 -2.98 15.88 12.33
N TRP A 76 -2.86 16.34 11.08
CA TRP A 76 -4.01 16.40 10.16
C TRP A 76 -4.65 15.03 9.93
N VAL A 77 -3.85 13.98 9.73
CA VAL A 77 -4.37 12.61 9.57
C VAL A 77 -5.04 12.13 10.86
N ALA A 78 -4.50 12.45 12.03
CA ALA A 78 -5.14 12.12 13.31
C ALA A 78 -6.48 12.83 13.48
N LEU A 79 -6.57 14.11 13.11
CA LEU A 79 -7.82 14.88 13.15
C LEU A 79 -8.85 14.35 12.16
N LEU A 80 -8.45 13.96 10.95
CA LEU A 80 -9.34 13.27 10.00
C LEU A 80 -9.87 11.95 10.57
N ASN A 81 -9.01 11.14 11.21
CA ASN A 81 -9.48 9.91 11.86
C ASN A 81 -10.45 10.21 13.01
N LEU A 82 -10.20 11.25 13.79
CA LEU A 82 -11.11 11.69 14.85
C LEU A 82 -12.49 12.01 14.26
N GLU A 83 -12.57 12.84 13.24
CA GLU A 83 -13.88 13.21 12.65
C GLU A 83 -14.60 12.05 11.98
N ALA A 84 -13.87 11.13 11.35
CA ALA A 84 -14.45 9.92 10.78
C ALA A 84 -15.18 9.05 11.83
N HIS A 85 -14.74 9.08 13.10
CA HIS A 85 -15.34 8.29 14.18
C HIS A 85 -16.30 9.09 15.06
N PHE A 86 -15.96 10.36 15.36
CA PHE A 86 -16.59 11.20 16.37
C PHE A 86 -17.15 12.53 15.82
N GLY A 87 -17.17 12.74 14.50
CA GLY A 87 -17.61 13.99 13.85
C GLY A 87 -19.12 14.27 13.86
N GLY A 88 -19.89 13.53 14.66
CA GLY A 88 -21.33 13.68 14.79
C GLY A 88 -22.02 12.35 15.09
N GLU A 89 -23.31 12.41 15.39
CA GLU A 89 -24.11 11.24 15.76
C GLU A 89 -24.54 10.40 14.55
N SER A 90 -24.74 11.05 13.39
CA SER A 90 -25.15 10.37 12.15
C SER A 90 -23.97 10.16 11.17
N PRO A 91 -24.04 9.16 10.27
CA PRO A 91 -23.03 8.97 9.24
C PRO A 91 -22.80 10.21 8.36
N ALA A 92 -23.88 10.92 8.01
CA ALA A 92 -23.80 12.16 7.22
C ALA A 92 -23.08 13.29 7.97
N ALA A 93 -23.29 13.41 9.29
CA ALA A 93 -22.58 14.40 10.10
C ALA A 93 -21.08 14.09 10.18
N LYS A 94 -20.71 12.81 10.37
CA LYS A 94 -19.30 12.37 10.35
C LYS A 94 -18.66 12.64 8.99
N GLU A 95 -19.36 12.37 7.90
CA GLU A 95 -18.88 12.66 6.55
C GLU A 95 -18.63 14.17 6.35
N ALA A 96 -19.61 15.01 6.72
CA ALA A 96 -19.49 16.46 6.61
C ALA A 96 -18.33 17.02 7.45
N SER A 97 -18.20 16.58 8.71
CA SER A 97 -17.11 17.00 9.59
C SER A 97 -15.73 16.57 9.06
N LEU A 98 -15.61 15.30 8.63
CA LEU A 98 -14.41 14.77 8.01
C LEU A 98 -13.98 15.59 6.78
N MET A 99 -14.93 15.89 5.90
CA MET A 99 -14.66 16.66 4.69
C MET A 99 -14.32 18.11 5.00
N ALA A 100 -14.91 18.72 6.03
CA ALA A 100 -14.53 20.06 6.48
C ALA A 100 -13.05 20.12 6.91
N VAL A 101 -12.60 19.14 7.71
CA VAL A 101 -11.18 19.03 8.09
C VAL A 101 -10.29 18.76 6.89
N PHE A 102 -10.72 17.89 5.97
CA PHE A 102 -9.96 17.61 4.75
C PHE A 102 -9.75 18.86 3.89
N GLN A 103 -10.80 19.65 3.67
CA GLN A 103 -10.71 20.91 2.92
C GLN A 103 -9.78 21.91 3.62
N LYS A 104 -9.85 22.00 4.96
CA LYS A 104 -8.96 22.86 5.77
C LYS A 104 -7.50 22.42 5.65
N ALA A 105 -7.21 21.12 5.58
CA ALA A 105 -5.86 20.58 5.52
C ALA A 105 -5.18 20.70 4.14
N LEU A 106 -5.96 20.81 3.05
CA LEU A 106 -5.46 20.79 1.66
C LEU A 106 -4.37 21.82 1.34
N PRO A 107 -4.46 23.10 1.77
CA PRO A 107 -3.42 24.10 1.48
C PRO A 107 -2.10 23.85 2.20
N TYR A 108 -2.14 23.15 3.35
CA TYR A 108 -0.98 22.96 4.24
C TYR A 108 -0.25 21.65 4.01
N CYS A 109 -0.79 20.75 3.19
CA CYS A 109 -0.26 19.41 2.99
C CYS A 109 0.06 19.14 1.52
N ASN A 110 0.95 18.18 1.27
CA ASN A 110 1.04 17.56 -0.04
C ASN A 110 -0.31 16.93 -0.41
N GLN A 111 -1.04 17.55 -1.34
CA GLN A 111 -2.41 17.18 -1.64
C GLN A 111 -2.55 15.70 -1.98
N LYS A 112 -1.72 15.15 -2.87
CA LYS A 112 -1.79 13.73 -3.24
C LYS A 112 -1.60 12.81 -2.03
N LYS A 113 -0.68 13.13 -1.12
CA LYS A 113 -0.47 12.36 0.11
C LYS A 113 -1.70 12.42 1.02
N LEU A 114 -2.31 13.60 1.14
CA LEU A 114 -3.53 13.82 1.94
C LEU A 114 -4.74 13.06 1.36
N TYR A 115 -4.97 13.15 0.05
CA TYR A 115 -6.03 12.39 -0.62
C TYR A 115 -5.85 10.87 -0.45
N MET A 116 -4.61 10.35 -0.53
CA MET A 116 -4.34 8.93 -0.28
C MET A 116 -4.62 8.53 1.18
N ALA A 117 -4.32 9.40 2.14
CA ALA A 117 -4.65 9.17 3.54
C ALA A 117 -6.16 9.19 3.77
N LEU A 118 -6.87 10.17 3.18
CA LEU A 118 -8.33 10.25 3.20
C LEU A 118 -8.95 8.96 2.67
N LEU A 119 -8.53 8.45 1.51
CA LEU A 119 -9.05 7.18 0.98
C LEU A 119 -8.89 6.02 1.97
N GLY A 120 -7.75 5.92 2.65
CA GLY A 120 -7.54 4.88 3.66
C GLY A 120 -8.46 5.02 4.88
N ILE A 121 -8.81 6.26 5.25
CA ILE A 121 -9.79 6.54 6.32
C ILE A 121 -11.20 6.21 5.85
N LEU A 122 -11.57 6.62 4.63
CA LEU A 122 -12.89 6.37 4.05
C LEU A 122 -13.18 4.88 3.91
N ASP A 123 -12.21 4.10 3.42
CA ASP A 123 -12.36 2.65 3.28
C ASP A 123 -12.61 1.96 4.64
N LYS A 124 -11.87 2.38 5.68
CA LYS A 124 -11.99 1.79 7.03
C LYS A 124 -13.26 2.25 7.74
N GLY A 125 -13.69 3.48 7.49
CA GLY A 125 -14.89 4.07 8.08
C GLY A 125 -16.20 3.68 7.38
N GLY A 126 -16.14 2.91 6.29
CA GLY A 126 -17.34 2.48 5.55
C GLY A 126 -17.97 3.56 4.66
N PHE A 127 -17.24 4.64 4.35
CA PHE A 127 -17.72 5.75 3.52
C PHE A 127 -17.56 5.43 2.01
N GLY A 128 -18.27 4.39 1.54
CA GLY A 128 -18.07 3.81 0.20
C GLY A 128 -18.28 4.79 -0.96
N GLU A 129 -19.40 5.53 -0.95
CA GLU A 129 -19.73 6.49 -2.01
C GLU A 129 -18.72 7.65 -2.09
N LEU A 130 -18.35 8.19 -0.92
CA LEU A 130 -17.35 9.25 -0.83
C LEU A 130 -15.96 8.73 -1.23
N SER A 131 -15.60 7.49 -0.88
CA SER A 131 -14.34 6.85 -1.32
C SER A 131 -14.28 6.75 -2.85
N ALA A 132 -15.35 6.28 -3.48
CA ALA A 132 -15.45 6.18 -4.94
C ALA A 132 -15.33 7.56 -5.63
N THR A 133 -16.04 8.56 -5.11
CA THR A 133 -16.01 9.94 -5.63
C THR A 133 -14.63 10.59 -5.47
N THR A 134 -14.01 10.38 -4.30
CA THR A 134 -12.65 10.85 -4.01
C THR A 134 -11.65 10.21 -4.97
N LEU A 135 -11.74 8.90 -5.19
CA LEU A 135 -10.84 8.17 -6.08
C LEU A 135 -10.99 8.61 -7.54
N LYS A 136 -12.22 8.83 -8.02
CA LYS A 136 -12.50 9.41 -9.35
C LYS A 136 -11.85 10.79 -9.51
N THR A 137 -11.95 11.63 -8.46
CA THR A 137 -11.30 12.95 -8.42
C THR A 137 -9.79 12.82 -8.49
N MET A 138 -9.20 11.88 -7.76
CA MET A 138 -7.76 11.63 -7.79
C MET A 138 -7.26 11.16 -9.15
N CYS A 139 -7.99 10.28 -9.85
CA CYS A 139 -7.61 9.82 -11.19
C CYS A 139 -7.56 10.98 -12.21
N LYS A 140 -8.41 11.99 -12.05
CA LYS A 140 -8.37 13.22 -12.87
C LYS A 140 -7.24 14.15 -12.44
N LYS A 141 -7.20 14.51 -11.15
CA LYS A 141 -6.27 15.50 -10.59
C LYS A 141 -4.81 15.04 -10.56
N PHE A 142 -4.59 13.75 -10.37
CA PHE A 142 -3.26 13.12 -10.27
C PHE A 142 -3.07 12.04 -11.33
N SER A 143 -3.60 12.27 -12.54
CA SER A 143 -3.56 11.35 -13.69
C SER A 143 -2.13 10.89 -14.04
N GLY A 144 -1.11 11.70 -13.75
CA GLY A 144 0.30 11.33 -13.91
C GLY A 144 0.85 10.34 -12.87
N SER A 145 0.04 9.89 -11.89
CA SER A 145 0.48 9.03 -10.78
C SER A 145 0.05 7.57 -10.95
N ALA A 146 1.01 6.70 -11.25
CA ALA A 146 0.79 5.25 -11.29
C ALA A 146 0.18 4.70 -9.99
N LYS A 147 0.54 5.25 -8.82
CA LYS A 147 0.00 4.82 -7.52
C LYS A 147 -1.50 5.08 -7.41
N VAL A 148 -2.00 6.15 -8.02
CA VAL A 148 -3.43 6.51 -7.98
C VAL A 148 -4.23 5.56 -8.86
N TRP A 149 -3.76 5.28 -10.07
CA TRP A 149 -4.39 4.31 -10.97
C TRP A 149 -4.43 2.90 -10.36
N LEU A 150 -3.33 2.44 -9.75
CA LEU A 150 -3.30 1.14 -9.08
C LEU A 150 -4.29 1.09 -7.91
N ARG A 151 -4.43 2.19 -7.14
CA ARG A 151 -5.42 2.28 -6.06
C ARG A 151 -6.86 2.24 -6.59
N ALA A 152 -7.11 2.79 -7.78
CA ALA A 152 -8.40 2.72 -8.47
C ALA A 152 -8.73 1.30 -8.94
N MET A 153 -7.76 0.60 -9.53
CA MET A 153 -7.91 -0.80 -9.93
C MET A 153 -8.13 -1.71 -8.72
N GLU A 154 -7.43 -1.47 -7.62
CA GLU A 154 -7.63 -2.19 -6.36
C GLU A 154 -9.06 -2.00 -5.82
N ALA A 155 -9.59 -0.77 -5.86
CA ALA A 155 -10.98 -0.51 -5.44
C ALA A 155 -11.99 -1.25 -6.31
N ALA A 156 -11.77 -1.25 -7.63
CA ALA A 156 -12.64 -1.94 -8.59
C ALA A 156 -12.68 -3.47 -8.37
N LEU A 157 -11.59 -4.06 -7.87
CA LEU A 157 -11.55 -5.48 -7.54
C LEU A 157 -12.25 -5.81 -6.22
N LYS A 158 -12.20 -4.92 -5.23
CA LYS A 158 -12.84 -5.13 -3.91
C LYS A 158 -14.35 -4.98 -3.93
N SER A 159 -14.87 -4.16 -4.85
CA SER A 159 -16.31 -3.98 -5.06
C SER A 159 -16.68 -4.47 -6.45
N PRO A 160 -16.64 -5.80 -6.71
CA PRO A 160 -17.01 -6.33 -8.02
C PRO A 160 -18.47 -5.98 -8.30
N SER A 161 -18.74 -5.44 -9.48
CA SER A 161 -20.08 -4.97 -9.86
C SER A 161 -21.10 -6.11 -9.69
N THR A 162 -21.96 -6.00 -8.68
CA THR A 162 -23.27 -6.64 -8.74
C THR A 162 -24.06 -5.83 -9.76
N ALA A 163 -24.38 -6.46 -10.90
CA ALA A 163 -25.26 -5.89 -11.90
C ALA A 163 -26.57 -5.45 -11.22
N GLY A 164 -26.74 -4.14 -11.00
CA GLY A 164 -27.93 -3.61 -10.35
C GLY A 164 -27.75 -2.26 -9.65
N GLN A 165 -26.57 -1.93 -9.11
CA GLN A 165 -26.33 -0.64 -8.46
C GLN A 165 -24.91 -0.14 -8.78
N GLY A 166 -24.80 0.93 -9.57
CA GLY A 166 -23.55 1.64 -9.87
C GLY A 166 -22.42 0.78 -10.43
N ALA A 167 -22.38 0.55 -11.74
CA ALA A 167 -21.32 -0.23 -12.39
C ALA A 167 -19.91 0.34 -12.05
N THR A 168 -19.17 -0.33 -11.19
CA THR A 168 -17.74 -0.08 -10.97
C THR A 168 -17.00 -0.45 -12.25
N GLU A 169 -16.24 0.48 -12.82
CA GLU A 169 -15.37 0.21 -13.98
C GLU A 169 -14.43 -0.96 -13.67
N GLY A 170 -14.37 -1.97 -14.55
CA GLY A 170 -13.42 -3.06 -14.39
C GLY A 170 -11.95 -2.61 -14.48
N VAL A 171 -11.02 -3.49 -14.09
CA VAL A 171 -9.57 -3.20 -14.10
C VAL A 171 -9.06 -2.80 -15.48
N LYS A 172 -9.56 -3.44 -16.55
CA LYS A 172 -9.10 -3.21 -17.92
C LYS A 172 -9.38 -1.77 -18.42
N PRO A 173 -10.62 -1.24 -18.38
CA PRO A 173 -10.88 0.16 -18.70
C PRO A 173 -10.02 1.16 -17.91
N LEU A 174 -9.82 0.93 -16.61
CA LEU A 174 -8.96 1.76 -15.77
C LEU A 174 -7.49 1.69 -16.21
N MET A 175 -7.03 0.52 -16.65
CA MET A 175 -5.67 0.32 -17.15
C MET A 175 -5.46 1.04 -18.47
N ASP A 176 -6.41 0.97 -19.40
CA ASP A 176 -6.33 1.65 -20.69
C ASP A 176 -6.26 3.18 -20.49
N ARG A 177 -7.11 3.73 -19.61
CA ARG A 177 -7.06 5.15 -19.22
C ARG A 177 -5.74 5.53 -18.55
N ALA A 178 -5.21 4.67 -17.68
CA ALA A 178 -3.92 4.90 -17.04
C ALA A 178 -2.78 4.95 -18.07
N LEU A 179 -2.77 4.05 -19.05
CA LEU A 179 -1.75 4.02 -20.11
C LEU A 179 -1.85 5.24 -21.03
N ALA A 180 -3.05 5.74 -21.29
CA ALA A 180 -3.27 6.99 -22.03
C ALA A 180 -2.76 8.23 -21.26
N ALA A 181 -2.94 8.27 -19.94
CA ALA A 181 -2.55 9.41 -19.10
C ALA A 181 -1.07 9.40 -18.67
N LEU A 182 -0.45 8.23 -18.56
CA LEU A 182 0.88 8.08 -17.98
C LEU A 182 2.00 8.13 -19.03
N PRO A 183 3.17 8.71 -18.68
CA PRO A 183 4.38 8.57 -19.49
C PRO A 183 4.79 7.10 -19.67
N ARG A 184 5.32 6.74 -20.85
CA ARG A 184 5.73 5.36 -21.21
C ARG A 184 6.60 4.66 -20.17
N ARG A 185 7.53 5.38 -19.54
CA ARG A 185 8.39 4.84 -18.46
C ARG A 185 7.63 4.27 -17.25
N LYS A 186 6.36 4.65 -17.06
CA LYS A 186 5.48 4.16 -15.98
C LYS A 186 4.55 3.02 -16.42
N HIS A 187 4.43 2.74 -17.72
CA HIS A 187 3.49 1.75 -18.26
C HIS A 187 3.74 0.36 -17.66
N ILE A 188 4.98 -0.11 -17.72
CA ILE A 188 5.39 -1.39 -17.11
C ILE A 188 4.96 -1.50 -15.65
N LYS A 189 5.20 -0.44 -14.87
CA LYS A 189 4.89 -0.42 -13.44
C LYS A 189 3.38 -0.57 -13.19
N VAL A 190 2.55 0.05 -14.03
CA VAL A 190 1.10 -0.06 -13.91
C VAL A 190 0.59 -1.40 -14.41
N ILE A 191 1.07 -1.90 -15.55
CA ILE A 191 0.64 -3.19 -16.11
C ILE A 191 1.00 -4.32 -15.15
N THR A 192 2.24 -4.36 -14.67
CA THR A 192 2.67 -5.36 -13.68
C THR A 192 1.91 -5.20 -12.37
N GLY A 193 1.74 -3.97 -11.88
CA GLY A 193 0.95 -3.72 -10.67
C GLY A 193 -0.51 -4.18 -10.79
N ALA A 194 -1.15 -3.93 -11.94
CA ALA A 194 -2.52 -4.38 -12.22
C ALA A 194 -2.61 -5.91 -12.26
N ALA A 195 -1.63 -6.57 -12.88
CA ALA A 195 -1.57 -8.02 -12.88
C ALA A 195 -1.42 -8.59 -11.47
N LEU A 196 -0.55 -8.01 -10.64
CA LEU A 196 -0.39 -8.42 -9.24
C LEU A 196 -1.67 -8.22 -8.42
N LEU A 197 -2.45 -7.18 -8.71
CA LEU A 197 -3.74 -6.96 -8.07
C LEU A 197 -4.75 -8.04 -8.48
N GLU A 198 -4.85 -8.36 -9.77
CA GLU A 198 -5.71 -9.44 -10.29
C GLU A 198 -5.33 -10.81 -9.71
N LEU A 199 -4.04 -11.12 -9.58
CA LEU A 199 -3.60 -12.38 -8.96
C LEU A 199 -3.99 -12.51 -7.49
N ARG A 200 -4.06 -11.39 -6.75
CA ARG A 200 -4.30 -11.39 -5.29
C ARG A 200 -5.77 -11.23 -4.90
N GLN A 201 -6.51 -10.43 -5.66
CA GLN A 201 -7.86 -9.98 -5.30
C GLN A 201 -8.88 -10.23 -6.42
N GLY A 202 -8.42 -10.56 -7.62
CA GLY A 202 -9.27 -10.78 -8.78
C GLY A 202 -9.19 -12.21 -9.29
N SER A 203 -9.01 -12.36 -10.60
CA SER A 203 -8.85 -13.68 -11.22
C SER A 203 -7.38 -13.96 -11.48
N PRO A 204 -6.83 -15.07 -10.94
CA PRO A 204 -5.48 -15.51 -11.26
C PRO A 204 -5.22 -15.64 -12.75
N GLU A 205 -6.17 -16.18 -13.53
CA GLU A 205 -6.04 -16.31 -14.98
C GLU A 205 -5.95 -14.95 -15.71
N ARG A 206 -6.69 -13.92 -15.25
CA ARG A 206 -6.54 -12.57 -15.81
C ARG A 206 -5.17 -11.98 -15.49
N GLY A 207 -4.71 -12.14 -14.25
CA GLY A 207 -3.38 -11.69 -13.83
C GLY A 207 -2.26 -12.35 -14.63
N ARG A 208 -2.35 -13.67 -14.83
CA ARG A 208 -1.46 -14.47 -15.69
C ARG A 208 -1.47 -13.96 -17.12
N GLY A 209 -2.64 -13.78 -17.71
CA GLY A 209 -2.78 -13.24 -19.08
C GLY A 209 -2.10 -11.88 -19.27
N ILE A 210 -2.19 -10.99 -18.27
CA ILE A 210 -1.49 -9.69 -18.31
C ILE A 210 0.04 -9.90 -18.23
N LEU A 211 0.54 -10.75 -17.32
CA LEU A 211 1.98 -11.03 -17.18
C LEU A 211 2.56 -11.71 -18.42
N GLU A 212 1.84 -12.64 -19.04
CA GLU A 212 2.23 -13.26 -20.31
C GLU A 212 2.35 -12.21 -21.43
N GLY A 213 1.41 -11.27 -21.51
CA GLY A 213 1.51 -10.15 -22.45
C GLY A 213 2.75 -9.28 -22.21
N VAL A 214 3.11 -9.05 -20.94
CA VAL A 214 4.33 -8.33 -20.56
C VAL A 214 5.58 -9.10 -20.97
N LEU A 215 5.65 -10.41 -20.72
CA LEU A 215 6.81 -11.22 -21.07
C LEU A 215 6.97 -11.40 -22.59
N ARG A 216 5.87 -11.45 -23.34
CA ARG A 216 5.92 -11.46 -24.81
C ARG A 216 6.56 -10.19 -25.37
N ASN A 217 6.22 -9.03 -24.79
CA ASN A 217 6.75 -7.73 -25.25
C ASN A 217 8.16 -7.44 -24.71
N TYR A 218 8.53 -8.04 -23.57
CA TYR A 218 9.80 -7.78 -22.87
C TYR A 218 10.51 -9.08 -22.43
N PRO A 219 10.79 -10.03 -23.33
CA PRO A 219 11.24 -11.37 -22.96
C PRO A 219 12.63 -11.38 -22.30
N LYS A 220 13.48 -10.39 -22.56
CA LYS A 220 14.86 -10.31 -22.02
C LYS A 220 14.97 -9.66 -20.63
N ARG A 221 13.85 -9.21 -20.06
CA ARG A 221 13.76 -8.54 -18.75
C ARG A 221 13.58 -9.56 -17.62
N LEU A 222 14.70 -9.96 -17.02
CA LEU A 222 14.76 -10.97 -15.97
C LEU A 222 13.99 -10.60 -14.70
N ASP A 223 13.88 -9.30 -14.40
CA ASP A 223 13.08 -8.76 -13.30
C ASP A 223 11.59 -9.11 -13.42
N LEU A 224 11.05 -9.14 -14.64
CA LEU A 224 9.65 -9.50 -14.90
C LEU A 224 9.40 -10.99 -14.76
N TRP A 225 10.31 -11.81 -15.29
CA TRP A 225 10.27 -13.25 -15.09
C TRP A 225 10.32 -13.60 -13.60
N SER A 226 11.24 -12.95 -12.89
CA SER A 226 11.40 -13.12 -11.45
C SER A 226 10.11 -12.79 -10.70
N LEU A 227 9.48 -11.66 -11.04
CA LEU A 227 8.21 -11.23 -10.44
C LEU A 227 7.10 -12.26 -10.66
N TYR A 228 6.96 -12.77 -11.88
CA TYR A 228 5.89 -13.72 -12.21
C TYR A 228 6.09 -15.07 -11.53
N ILE A 229 7.31 -15.61 -11.58
CA ILE A 229 7.68 -16.84 -10.87
C ILE A 229 7.41 -16.68 -9.37
N ASP A 230 7.78 -15.54 -8.76
CA ASP A 230 7.52 -15.29 -7.34
C ASP A 230 6.02 -15.25 -6.99
N GLN A 231 5.14 -14.88 -7.93
CA GLN A 231 3.70 -14.95 -7.69
C GLN A 231 3.17 -16.37 -7.82
N GLU A 232 3.59 -17.15 -8.83
CA GLU A 232 3.14 -18.53 -8.98
C GLU A 232 3.62 -19.43 -7.82
N VAL A 233 4.86 -19.23 -7.35
CA VAL A 233 5.37 -19.88 -6.13
C VAL A 233 4.46 -19.58 -4.93
N LYS A 234 3.99 -18.33 -4.79
CA LYS A 234 3.07 -17.94 -3.70
C LYS A 234 1.67 -18.52 -3.86
N LEU A 235 1.21 -18.75 -5.09
CA LEU A 235 -0.06 -19.41 -5.36
C LEU A 235 0.03 -20.93 -5.16
N GLY A 236 1.25 -21.49 -5.11
CA GLY A 236 1.49 -22.92 -4.89
C GLY A 236 1.33 -23.78 -6.14
N ASP A 237 1.22 -23.18 -7.32
CA ASP A 237 1.09 -23.90 -8.59
C ASP A 237 2.48 -24.38 -9.07
N THR A 238 2.83 -25.58 -8.64
CA THR A 238 4.16 -26.17 -8.85
C THR A 238 4.42 -26.45 -10.34
N GLU A 239 3.42 -26.94 -11.06
CA GLU A 239 3.53 -27.23 -12.50
C GLU A 239 3.76 -25.95 -13.30
N ARG A 240 2.97 -24.90 -13.05
CA ARG A 240 3.18 -23.61 -13.73
C ARG A 240 4.51 -22.98 -13.36
N THR A 241 4.92 -23.10 -12.10
CA THR A 241 6.22 -22.58 -11.65
C THR A 241 7.37 -23.26 -12.41
N ARG A 242 7.33 -24.60 -12.55
CA ARG A 242 8.30 -25.36 -13.37
C ARG A 242 8.28 -24.90 -14.82
N ALA A 243 7.11 -24.83 -15.43
CA ALA A 243 6.96 -24.39 -16.82
C ALA A 243 7.51 -22.97 -17.05
N LEU A 244 7.36 -22.06 -16.07
CA LEU A 244 7.94 -20.72 -16.14
C LEU A 244 9.47 -20.73 -16.03
N PHE A 245 10.05 -21.54 -15.16
CA PHE A 245 11.51 -21.70 -15.08
C PHE A 245 12.08 -22.30 -16.36
N GLU A 246 11.44 -23.32 -16.92
CA GLU A 246 11.83 -23.93 -18.21
C GLU A 246 11.80 -22.91 -19.34
N ARG A 247 10.72 -22.14 -19.46
CA ARG A 247 10.60 -21.08 -20.47
C ARG A 247 11.65 -20.00 -20.27
N ALA A 248 11.88 -19.55 -19.04
CA ALA A 248 12.87 -18.51 -18.74
C ALA A 248 14.30 -18.97 -19.07
N THR A 249 14.63 -20.24 -18.81
CA THR A 249 15.95 -20.84 -19.10
C THR A 249 16.12 -21.28 -20.55
N SER A 250 15.05 -21.29 -21.34
CA SER A 250 15.12 -21.52 -22.79
C SER A 250 15.40 -20.24 -23.59
N LEU A 251 15.38 -19.07 -22.94
CA LEU A 251 15.60 -17.80 -23.61
C LEU A 251 17.08 -17.58 -24.01
N PRO A 252 17.34 -16.83 -25.10
CA PRO A 252 18.70 -16.43 -25.48
C PRO A 252 19.20 -15.29 -24.58
N LEU A 253 19.53 -15.63 -23.33
CA LEU A 253 20.05 -14.71 -22.31
C LEU A 253 21.55 -14.94 -22.08
N GLY A 254 22.27 -13.87 -21.73
CA GLY A 254 23.68 -13.98 -21.38
C GLY A 254 23.95 -14.84 -20.15
N ALA A 255 25.13 -15.45 -20.07
CA ALA A 255 25.52 -16.45 -19.07
C ALA A 255 25.25 -16.01 -17.62
N ARG A 256 25.47 -14.73 -17.27
CA ARG A 256 25.23 -14.21 -15.92
C ARG A 256 23.74 -14.30 -15.51
N LYS A 257 22.82 -13.97 -16.42
CA LYS A 257 21.37 -14.03 -16.18
C LYS A 257 20.90 -15.49 -16.07
N MET A 258 21.45 -16.35 -16.92
CA MET A 258 21.13 -17.78 -16.94
C MET A 258 21.62 -18.51 -15.69
N LYS A 259 22.85 -18.21 -15.23
CA LYS A 259 23.35 -18.69 -13.95
C LYS A 259 22.43 -18.31 -12.78
N PHE A 260 21.90 -17.08 -12.78
CA PHE A 260 20.94 -16.65 -11.78
C PHE A 260 19.64 -17.46 -11.82
N LEU A 261 19.06 -17.66 -13.02
CA LEU A 261 17.83 -18.45 -13.20
C LEU A 261 18.00 -19.90 -12.76
N PHE A 262 19.07 -20.58 -13.21
CA PHE A 262 19.33 -21.97 -12.81
C PHE A 262 19.60 -22.12 -11.32
N LYS A 263 20.35 -21.18 -10.71
CA LYS A 263 20.57 -21.20 -9.26
C LYS A 263 19.25 -21.11 -8.50
N ARG A 264 18.38 -20.18 -8.90
CA ARG A 264 17.08 -19.99 -8.26
C ARG A 264 16.12 -21.17 -8.49
N TRP A 265 16.10 -21.72 -9.70
CA TRP A 265 15.28 -22.91 -10.00
C TRP A 265 15.72 -24.10 -9.14
N LEU A 266 17.03 -24.32 -9.02
CA LEU A 266 17.60 -25.38 -8.20
C LEU A 266 17.28 -25.20 -6.71
N GLU A 267 17.38 -23.96 -6.19
CA GLU A 267 17.02 -23.64 -4.80
C GLU A 267 15.53 -23.90 -4.53
N TRP A 268 14.66 -23.58 -5.50
CA TRP A 268 13.24 -23.83 -5.38
C TRP A 268 12.89 -25.33 -5.44
N GLU A 269 13.44 -26.10 -6.39
CA GLU A 269 13.19 -27.55 -6.49
C GLU A 269 13.72 -28.32 -5.27
N LYS A 270 14.82 -27.88 -4.65
CA LYS A 270 15.29 -28.48 -3.39
C LYS A 270 14.31 -28.32 -2.23
N GLY A 271 13.49 -27.27 -2.25
CA GLY A 271 12.51 -27.01 -1.20
C GLY A 271 11.12 -27.59 -1.50
N ALA A 272 10.72 -27.65 -2.76
CA ALA A 272 9.36 -27.99 -3.18
C ALA A 272 9.25 -29.25 -4.05
N GLY A 273 10.36 -29.75 -4.58
CA GLY A 273 10.42 -30.86 -5.54
C GLY A 273 11.05 -32.13 -4.99
N ASP A 274 11.51 -32.98 -5.91
CA ASP A 274 12.12 -34.27 -5.64
C ASP A 274 13.54 -34.35 -6.24
N ASP A 275 14.28 -35.42 -5.91
CA ASP A 275 15.65 -35.59 -6.41
C ASP A 275 15.72 -35.68 -7.95
N ALA A 276 14.64 -36.15 -8.59
CA ALA A 276 14.51 -36.24 -10.03
C ALA A 276 14.40 -34.85 -10.67
N SER A 277 13.57 -33.95 -10.13
CA SER A 277 13.45 -32.58 -10.62
C SER A 277 14.74 -31.80 -10.40
N VAL A 278 15.42 -32.00 -9.27
CA VAL A 278 16.74 -31.42 -8.98
C VAL A 278 17.79 -31.90 -9.99
N ALA A 279 17.78 -33.19 -10.36
CA ALA A 279 18.66 -33.73 -11.38
C ALA A 279 18.35 -33.14 -12.77
N HIS A 280 17.07 -32.96 -13.10
CA HIS A 280 16.64 -32.33 -14.36
C HIS A 280 17.21 -30.91 -14.50
N VAL A 281 17.10 -30.08 -13.46
CA VAL A 281 17.65 -28.71 -13.48
C VAL A 281 19.17 -28.72 -13.70
N LYS A 282 19.88 -29.66 -13.07
CA LYS A 282 21.34 -29.79 -13.25
C LYS A 282 21.69 -30.18 -14.69
N SER A 283 20.99 -31.13 -15.30
CA SER A 283 21.20 -31.52 -16.71
C SER A 283 21.03 -30.33 -17.65
N ARG A 284 19.90 -29.61 -17.53
CA ARG A 284 19.62 -28.41 -18.32
C ARG A 284 20.68 -27.32 -18.16
N ALA A 285 21.21 -27.14 -16.95
CA ALA A 285 22.27 -26.18 -16.70
C ALA A 285 23.60 -26.59 -17.37
N MET A 286 23.93 -27.89 -17.40
CA MET A 286 25.11 -28.40 -18.10
C MET A 286 25.00 -28.24 -19.61
N GLU A 287 23.86 -28.64 -20.21
CA GLU A 287 23.57 -28.47 -21.64
C GLU A 287 23.73 -27.00 -22.07
N PHE A 288 23.26 -26.07 -21.22
CA PHE A 288 23.43 -24.64 -21.48
C PHE A 288 24.89 -24.18 -21.47
N VAL A 289 25.70 -24.71 -20.54
CA VAL A 289 27.13 -24.40 -20.45
C VAL A 289 27.90 -24.96 -21.66
N GLU A 290 27.58 -26.18 -22.09
CA GLU A 290 28.16 -26.80 -23.28
C GLU A 290 27.85 -25.99 -24.54
N ARG A 291 26.59 -25.56 -24.69
CA ARG A 291 26.15 -24.69 -25.81
C ARG A 291 26.82 -23.32 -25.86
N ILE A 292 27.35 -22.82 -24.74
CA ILE A 292 28.10 -21.55 -24.71
C ILE A 292 29.58 -21.75 -25.02
N LYS A 293 30.12 -22.95 -24.71
CA LYS A 293 31.54 -23.27 -24.88
C LYS A 293 31.87 -23.70 -26.31
N GLY A 294 30.92 -24.33 -27.02
CA GLY A 294 31.00 -24.59 -28.46
C GLY A 294 30.56 -23.39 -29.28
#